data_AF-A0AAE1WJM4-F1
#
_entry.id   AF-A0AAE1WJM4-F1
#
_cell.length_a   1.000
_cell.length_b   1.000
_cell.length_c   1.000
_cell.angle_alpha   90.00
_cell.angle_beta   90.00
_cell.angle_gamma   90.00
#
_symmetry.space_group_name_H-M   'P 1'
#
loop_
_entity.id
_entity.type
_entity.pdbx_description
1 polymer ?
#
loop_
_entity_poly.entity_id
_entity_poly.type
_entity_poly.pdbx_seq_one_letter_code
_entity_poly.pdbx_strand_id
1 'polypeptide(L)'
;MSDVREGLSLVKLIEKTLYKNDELLNTRNATEVSWVGVALYRKWQGIDLRRISLKCKNSKNVLQELSSNAERTIVEFKRTTNDFLTDNPLNWPSNVIAANSMYRICQTILLSCQEGKEQTADGLFERLSVMIADILAACFTNLARVIITKCHSNAIEEREKSVHEAFLLLGKTGQILELLQRQEWPSLDHDKAAYIDEWRASFLQSNDNPLTSSTSSDEAAKSAISNAEQITVMAE
;
A
#
# COMPACT_ATOMS: atom_id res chain seq x y z
N MET A 1 -3.10 7.47 -14.63
CA MET A 1 -1.97 8.23 -14.04
C MET A 1 -2.43 9.47 -13.27
N SER A 2 -3.52 10.13 -13.68
CA SER A 2 -4.18 11.22 -12.93
C SER A 2 -4.57 10.79 -11.51
N ASP A 3 -5.14 9.59 -11.38
CA ASP A 3 -5.78 9.16 -10.14
C ASP A 3 -4.75 8.80 -9.06
N VAL A 4 -3.64 8.16 -9.45
CA VAL A 4 -2.48 7.92 -8.56
C VAL A 4 -1.87 9.24 -8.10
N ARG A 5 -1.76 10.24 -8.98
CA ARG A 5 -1.24 11.56 -8.62
C ARG A 5 -2.13 12.25 -7.59
N GLU A 6 -3.44 12.20 -7.80
CA GLU A 6 -4.41 12.76 -6.87
C GLU A 6 -4.39 12.03 -5.54
N GLY A 7 -4.36 10.71 -5.55
CA GLY A 7 -4.24 9.91 -4.34
C GLY A 7 -2.97 10.24 -3.55
N LEU A 8 -1.81 10.33 -4.22
CA LEU A 8 -0.55 10.76 -3.58
C LEU A 8 -0.65 12.18 -3.00
N SER A 9 -1.39 13.09 -3.64
CA SER A 9 -1.60 14.44 -3.09
C SER A 9 -2.38 14.43 -1.78
N LEU A 10 -3.35 13.51 -1.65
CA LEU A 10 -4.10 13.29 -0.39
C LEU A 10 -3.19 12.66 0.67
N VAL A 11 -2.40 11.64 0.32
CA VAL A 11 -1.42 11.04 1.25
C VAL A 11 -0.45 12.10 1.78
N LYS A 12 0.10 12.94 0.90
CA LYS A 12 0.98 14.05 1.31
C LYS A 12 0.29 15.03 2.25
N LEU A 13 -1.00 15.31 2.06
CA LEU A 13 -1.78 16.17 2.96
C LEU A 13 -1.98 15.52 4.34
N ILE A 14 -2.30 14.22 4.35
CA ILE A 14 -2.44 13.42 5.57
C ILE A 14 -1.12 13.45 6.34
N GLU A 15 -0.02 13.11 5.67
CA GLU A 15 1.30 13.08 6.27
C GLU A 15 1.67 14.43 6.90
N LYS A 16 1.48 15.54 6.17
CA LYS A 16 1.81 16.88 6.68
C LYS A 16 0.95 17.31 7.87
N THR A 17 -0.29 16.83 7.95
CA THR A 17 -1.21 17.21 9.03
C THR A 17 -0.92 16.42 10.30
N LEU A 18 -0.69 15.11 10.17
CA LEU A 18 -0.49 14.20 11.30
C LEU A 18 0.97 14.14 11.77
N TYR A 19 1.93 14.29 10.87
CA TYR A 19 3.37 14.18 11.16
C TYR A 19 4.06 15.52 10.86
N LYS A 20 4.05 16.39 11.86
CA LYS A 20 4.60 17.75 11.78
C LYS A 20 6.12 17.81 11.96
N ASN A 21 6.74 16.74 12.46
CA ASN A 21 8.18 16.69 12.70
C ASN A 21 8.94 16.28 11.42
N ASP A 22 10.22 16.65 11.37
CA ASP A 22 11.15 16.30 10.28
C ASP A 22 11.45 14.80 10.16
N GLU A 23 10.81 13.97 10.99
CA GLU A 23 10.97 12.51 11.05
C GLU A 23 10.77 11.82 9.68
N LEU A 24 9.87 12.35 8.86
CA LEU A 24 9.59 11.81 7.51
C LEU A 24 10.18 12.68 6.38
N LEU A 25 11.04 13.64 6.69
CA LEU A 25 11.57 14.59 5.68
C LEU A 25 12.33 13.86 4.56
N ASN A 26 13.21 12.92 4.92
CA ASN A 26 13.98 12.16 3.94
C ASN A 26 13.09 11.26 3.08
N THR A 27 12.06 10.64 3.68
CA THR A 27 11.07 9.82 2.98
C THR A 27 10.26 10.65 2.00
N ARG A 28 9.78 11.83 2.41
CA ARG A 28 9.06 12.75 1.53
C ARG A 28 9.93 13.19 0.35
N ASN A 29 11.18 13.56 0.61
CA ASN A 29 12.13 13.92 -0.43
C ASN A 29 12.39 12.76 -1.40
N ALA A 30 12.57 11.54 -0.88
CA ALA A 30 12.75 10.33 -1.66
C ALA A 30 11.54 10.06 -2.59
N THR A 31 10.33 10.19 -2.05
CA THR A 31 9.07 10.01 -2.79
C THR A 31 8.90 11.03 -3.89
N GLU A 32 9.09 12.33 -3.61
CA GLU A 32 8.94 13.41 -4.59
C GLU A 32 9.93 13.26 -5.76
N VAL A 33 11.21 13.02 -5.45
CA VAL A 33 12.25 12.84 -6.47
C VAL A 33 11.97 11.60 -7.31
N SER A 34 11.58 10.48 -6.66
CA SER A 34 11.26 9.23 -7.38
C SER A 34 10.04 9.39 -8.27
N TRP A 35 8.99 10.05 -7.78
CA TRP A 35 7.77 10.29 -8.56
C TRP A 35 8.03 11.17 -9.77
N VAL A 36 8.74 12.29 -9.60
CA VAL A 36 9.14 13.17 -10.72
C VAL A 36 10.01 12.41 -11.72
N GLY A 37 10.97 11.63 -11.23
CA GLY A 37 11.81 10.75 -12.04
C GLY A 37 10.99 9.83 -12.93
N VAL A 38 10.06 9.09 -12.34
CA VAL A 38 9.28 8.07 -13.06
C VAL A 38 8.24 8.72 -13.97
N ALA A 39 7.46 9.68 -13.46
CA ALA A 39 6.32 10.25 -14.16
C ALA A 39 6.72 11.17 -15.32
N LEU A 40 7.79 11.97 -15.16
CA LEU A 40 8.21 12.94 -16.17
C LEU A 40 9.37 12.43 -17.02
N TYR A 41 10.37 11.83 -16.38
CA TYR A 41 11.62 11.46 -17.06
C TYR A 41 11.67 9.99 -17.47
N ARG A 42 10.70 9.16 -17.05
CA ARG A 42 10.73 7.70 -17.19
C ARG A 42 12.03 7.10 -16.65
N LYS A 43 12.50 7.64 -15.52
CA LYS A 43 13.70 7.21 -14.81
C LYS A 43 13.35 6.79 -13.39
N TRP A 44 13.95 5.71 -12.92
CA TRP A 44 13.86 5.32 -11.52
C TRP A 44 15.27 5.15 -10.96
N GLN A 45 15.61 5.91 -9.90
CA GLN A 45 16.97 5.95 -9.36
C GLN A 45 18.04 6.22 -10.44
N GLY A 46 17.76 7.16 -11.33
CA GLY A 46 18.65 7.51 -12.44
C GLY A 46 18.68 6.51 -13.60
N ILE A 47 18.06 5.34 -13.46
CA ILE A 47 17.99 4.30 -14.50
C ILE A 47 16.87 4.64 -15.48
N ASP A 48 17.20 4.77 -16.76
CA ASP A 48 16.21 4.96 -17.83
C ASP A 48 15.40 3.68 -18.06
N LEU A 49 14.09 3.75 -17.78
CA LEU A 49 13.17 2.63 -17.84
C LEU A 49 12.91 2.13 -19.28
N ARG A 50 13.04 2.99 -20.29
CA ARG A 50 12.95 2.57 -21.71
C ARG A 50 14.20 1.80 -22.12
N ARG A 51 15.37 2.34 -21.77
CA ARG A 51 16.66 1.73 -22.11
C ARG A 51 16.80 0.34 -21.47
N ILE A 52 16.44 0.20 -20.19
CA ILE A 52 16.54 -1.09 -19.49
C ILE A 52 15.52 -2.11 -20.04
N SER A 53 14.31 -1.67 -20.43
CA SER A 53 13.31 -2.53 -21.06
C SER A 53 13.82 -3.12 -22.37
N LEU A 54 14.47 -2.31 -23.22
CA LEU A 54 15.10 -2.78 -24.46
C LEU A 54 16.25 -3.76 -24.21
N LYS A 55 17.05 -3.53 -23.15
CA LYS A 55 18.18 -4.40 -22.77
C LYS A 55 17.71 -5.78 -22.28
N CYS A 56 16.72 -5.81 -21.38
CA CYS A 56 16.40 -7.01 -20.61
C CYS A 56 15.38 -7.95 -21.28
N LYS A 57 14.76 -7.55 -22.40
CA LYS A 57 13.82 -8.31 -23.26
C LYS A 57 12.51 -8.80 -22.60
N ASN A 58 12.45 -8.95 -21.28
CA ASN A 58 11.24 -9.28 -20.54
C ASN A 58 11.18 -8.56 -19.17
N SER A 59 9.99 -8.49 -18.59
CA SER A 59 9.72 -7.77 -17.34
C SER A 59 10.47 -8.33 -16.13
N LYS A 60 10.59 -9.67 -16.02
CA LYS A 60 11.33 -10.34 -14.94
C LYS A 60 12.80 -9.88 -14.90
N ASN A 61 13.47 -9.87 -16.04
CA ASN A 61 14.85 -9.44 -16.16
C ASN A 61 15.00 -7.93 -15.90
N VAL A 62 14.01 -7.12 -16.29
CA VAL A 62 13.99 -5.68 -15.94
C VAL A 62 13.95 -5.50 -14.42
N LEU A 63 13.04 -6.21 -13.74
CA LEU A 63 12.90 -6.14 -12.28
C LEU A 63 14.15 -6.63 -11.55
N GLN A 64 14.78 -7.71 -12.03
CA GLN A 64 16.04 -8.19 -11.47
C GLN A 64 17.15 -7.16 -11.61
N GLU A 65 17.33 -6.58 -12.81
CA GLU A 65 18.36 -5.57 -13.05
C GLU A 65 18.12 -4.31 -12.20
N LEU A 66 16.87 -3.82 -12.09
CA LEU A 66 16.52 -2.71 -11.19
C LEU A 66 16.84 -3.05 -9.73
N SER A 67 16.43 -4.24 -9.27
CA SER A 67 16.69 -4.71 -7.91
C SER A 67 18.19 -4.77 -7.61
N SER A 68 19.02 -5.35 -8.48
CA SER A 68 20.46 -5.46 -8.26
C SER A 68 21.16 -4.10 -8.25
N ASN A 69 20.68 -3.14 -9.05
CA ASN A 69 21.22 -1.76 -9.00
C ASN A 69 20.84 -1.03 -7.71
N ALA A 70 19.61 -1.21 -7.24
CA ALA A 70 19.18 -0.70 -5.94
C ALA A 70 20.01 -1.30 -4.80
N GLU A 71 20.15 -2.62 -4.79
CA GLU A 71 20.90 -3.37 -3.78
C GLU A 71 22.34 -2.88 -3.68
N ARG A 72 23.01 -2.67 -4.81
CA ARG A 72 24.38 -2.13 -4.84
C ARG A 72 24.48 -0.77 -4.12
N THR A 73 23.48 0.09 -4.31
CA THR A 73 23.43 1.40 -3.65
C THR A 73 23.29 1.26 -2.13
N ILE A 74 22.45 0.32 -1.67
CA ILE A 74 22.21 0.06 -0.26
C ILE A 74 23.44 -0.57 0.41
N VAL A 75 24.05 -1.57 -0.23
CA VAL A 75 25.25 -2.25 0.26
C VAL A 75 26.41 -1.27 0.38
N GLU A 76 26.62 -0.43 -0.63
CA GLU A 76 27.68 0.58 -0.59
C GLU A 76 27.45 1.59 0.54
N PHE A 77 26.22 2.08 0.71
CA PHE A 77 25.87 2.98 1.82
C PHE A 77 26.17 2.35 3.19
N LYS A 78 25.79 1.08 3.40
CA LYS A 78 26.06 0.36 4.64
C LYS A 78 27.55 0.15 4.89
N ARG A 79 28.34 -0.03 3.84
CA ARG A 79 29.81 -0.20 3.95
C ARG A 79 30.52 1.09 4.36
N THR A 80 30.01 2.25 3.95
CA THR A 80 30.68 3.54 4.15
C THR A 80 30.20 4.32 5.38
N THR A 81 29.17 3.85 6.07
CA THR A 81 28.48 4.60 7.12
C THR A 81 28.56 3.87 8.47
N ASN A 82 28.86 4.60 9.55
CA ASN A 82 28.90 4.05 10.92
C ASN A 82 27.54 3.48 11.35
N ASP A 83 27.56 2.47 12.25
CA ASP A 83 26.39 1.69 12.68
C ASP A 83 25.15 2.53 13.03
N PHE A 84 25.32 3.66 13.73
CA PHE A 84 24.21 4.49 14.21
C PHE A 84 23.24 5.01 13.13
N LEU A 85 23.73 5.34 11.92
CA LEU A 85 22.85 5.75 10.82
C LEU A 85 22.24 4.55 10.08
N THR A 86 22.83 3.38 10.23
CA THR A 86 22.37 2.15 9.57
C THR A 86 21.26 1.43 10.35
N ASP A 87 21.15 1.67 11.66
CA ASP A 87 20.20 1.00 12.55
C ASP A 87 18.73 1.38 12.27
N ASN A 88 18.45 2.65 11.99
CA ASN A 88 17.09 3.11 11.67
C ASN A 88 16.98 3.58 10.20
N PRO A 89 16.26 2.84 9.34
CA PRO A 89 16.01 3.22 7.94
C PRO A 89 15.36 4.60 7.74
N LEU A 90 14.65 5.14 8.73
CA LEU A 90 14.07 6.50 8.66
C LEU A 90 15.14 7.60 8.63
N ASN A 91 16.32 7.31 9.20
CA ASN A 91 17.45 8.24 9.22
C ASN A 91 18.30 8.17 7.94
N TRP A 92 17.97 7.29 7.00
CA TRP A 92 18.74 7.13 5.79
C TRP A 92 18.61 8.35 4.88
N PRO A 93 19.66 8.69 4.10
CA PRO A 93 19.56 9.71 3.07
C PRO A 93 18.47 9.38 2.04
N SER A 94 17.80 10.41 1.51
CA SER A 94 16.67 10.25 0.59
C SER A 94 16.96 9.37 -0.64
N ASN A 95 18.17 9.43 -1.20
CA ASN A 95 18.58 8.57 -2.31
C ASN A 95 18.68 7.09 -1.90
N VAL A 96 19.15 6.81 -0.68
CA VAL A 96 19.25 5.43 -0.17
C VAL A 96 17.86 4.89 0.18
N ILE A 97 16.98 5.70 0.78
CA ILE A 97 15.56 5.34 0.98
C ILE A 97 14.92 4.98 -0.35
N ALA A 98 15.11 5.81 -1.37
CA ALA A 98 14.51 5.58 -2.67
C ALA A 98 15.08 4.34 -3.39
N ALA A 99 16.37 4.05 -3.23
CA ALA A 99 16.98 2.79 -3.67
C ALA A 99 16.39 1.59 -2.91
N ASN A 100 16.27 1.67 -1.59
CA ASN A 100 15.64 0.61 -0.78
C ASN A 100 14.19 0.34 -1.20
N SER A 101 13.40 1.39 -1.46
CA SER A 101 12.05 1.23 -2.00
C SER A 101 12.06 0.56 -3.37
N MET A 102 12.99 0.94 -4.27
CA MET A 102 13.14 0.27 -5.57
C MET A 102 13.47 -1.22 -5.43
N TYR A 103 14.41 -1.56 -4.55
CA TYR A 103 14.77 -2.94 -4.24
C TYR A 103 13.55 -3.72 -3.74
N ARG A 104 12.87 -3.22 -2.70
CA ARG A 104 11.74 -3.91 -2.07
C ARG A 104 10.59 -4.12 -3.04
N ILE A 105 10.21 -3.11 -3.82
CA ILE A 105 9.13 -3.21 -4.80
C ILE A 105 9.48 -4.26 -5.87
N CYS A 106 10.71 -4.22 -6.41
CA CYS A 106 11.13 -5.19 -7.41
C CYS A 106 11.11 -6.63 -6.86
N GLN A 107 11.64 -6.84 -5.65
CA GLN A 107 11.64 -8.14 -4.98
C GLN A 107 10.22 -8.66 -4.70
N THR A 108 9.34 -7.80 -4.18
CA THR A 108 7.93 -8.16 -3.95
C THR A 108 7.26 -8.61 -5.25
N ILE A 109 7.43 -7.88 -6.35
CA ILE A 109 6.86 -8.26 -7.64
C ILE A 109 7.48 -9.57 -8.16
N LEU A 110 8.80 -9.76 -8.00
CA LEU A 110 9.50 -10.96 -8.45
C LEU A 110 9.06 -12.23 -7.71
N LEU A 111 8.92 -12.17 -6.39
CA LEU A 111 8.42 -13.29 -5.56
C LEU A 111 7.02 -13.70 -6.02
N SER A 112 6.19 -12.70 -6.27
CA SER A 112 4.85 -12.82 -6.83
C SER A 112 4.79 -13.57 -8.18
N CYS A 113 5.88 -13.54 -8.97
CA CYS A 113 5.99 -14.24 -10.26
C CYS A 113 6.43 -15.70 -10.13
N GLN A 114 6.96 -16.13 -8.99
CA GLN A 114 7.46 -17.49 -8.78
C GLN A 114 6.34 -18.47 -8.37
N GLU A 115 5.22 -17.96 -7.85
CA GLU A 115 4.09 -18.72 -7.30
C GLU A 115 3.16 -19.38 -8.36
N GLY A 116 3.63 -19.60 -9.60
CA GLY A 116 3.08 -20.67 -10.45
C GLY A 116 2.22 -20.31 -11.66
N LYS A 117 2.27 -19.08 -12.19
CA LYS A 117 1.75 -18.78 -13.55
C LYS A 117 2.72 -17.90 -14.34
N GLU A 118 2.85 -18.19 -15.64
CA GLU A 118 3.58 -17.34 -16.59
C GLU A 118 2.88 -15.97 -16.65
N GLN A 119 3.38 -15.01 -15.87
CA GLN A 119 2.72 -13.71 -15.72
C GLN A 119 2.94 -12.86 -16.97
N THR A 120 1.84 -12.49 -17.62
CA THR A 120 1.85 -11.50 -18.71
C THR A 120 2.15 -10.11 -18.14
N ALA A 121 2.58 -9.19 -19.01
CA ALA A 121 2.79 -7.80 -18.61
C ALA A 121 1.52 -7.18 -17.99
N ASP A 122 0.34 -7.57 -18.48
CA ASP A 122 -0.95 -7.09 -17.99
C ASP A 122 -1.26 -7.59 -16.58
N GLY A 123 -1.00 -8.86 -16.27
CA GLY A 123 -1.19 -9.40 -14.93
C GLY A 123 -0.26 -8.73 -13.89
N LEU A 124 0.97 -8.40 -14.29
CA LEU A 124 1.90 -7.64 -13.44
C LEU A 124 1.41 -6.21 -13.19
N PHE A 125 0.85 -5.56 -14.22
CA PHE A 125 0.29 -4.23 -14.10
C PHE A 125 -0.95 -4.20 -13.20
N GLU A 126 -1.85 -5.18 -13.34
CA GLU A 126 -3.02 -5.32 -12.47
C GLU A 126 -2.61 -5.52 -11.02
N ARG A 127 -1.69 -6.45 -10.75
CA ARG A 127 -1.19 -6.69 -9.38
C ARG A 127 -0.51 -5.47 -8.77
N LEU A 128 0.27 -4.74 -9.58
CA LEU A 128 0.86 -3.47 -9.13
C LEU A 128 -0.22 -2.42 -8.82
N SER A 129 -1.27 -2.36 -9.63
CA SER A 129 -2.39 -1.43 -9.43
C SER A 129 -3.14 -1.74 -8.14
N VAL A 130 -3.38 -3.03 -7.86
CA VAL A 130 -3.97 -3.49 -6.58
C VAL A 130 -3.09 -3.09 -5.40
N MET A 131 -1.79 -3.37 -5.44
CA MET A 131 -0.88 -2.98 -4.36
C MET A 131 -0.88 -1.46 -4.11
N ILE A 132 -0.92 -0.64 -5.17
CA ILE A 132 -1.01 0.81 -5.04
C ILE A 132 -2.35 1.22 -4.41
N ALA A 133 -3.45 0.62 -4.86
CA ALA A 133 -4.79 0.90 -4.32
C ALA A 133 -4.89 0.53 -2.84
N ASP A 134 -4.38 -0.64 -2.44
CA ASP A 134 -4.37 -1.09 -1.04
C ASP A 134 -3.57 -0.14 -0.14
N ILE A 135 -2.39 0.30 -0.59
CA ILE A 135 -1.57 1.28 0.15
C ILE A 135 -2.31 2.61 0.27
N LEU A 136 -2.90 3.12 -0.82
CA LEU A 136 -3.66 4.37 -0.79
C LEU A 136 -4.88 4.26 0.14
N ALA A 137 -5.62 3.16 0.08
CA ALA A 137 -6.78 2.91 0.92
C ALA A 137 -6.39 2.89 2.41
N ALA A 138 -5.32 2.18 2.77
CA ALA A 138 -4.78 2.19 4.12
C ALA A 138 -4.41 3.60 4.58
N CYS A 139 -3.73 4.40 3.75
CA CYS A 139 -3.45 5.79 4.07
C CYS A 139 -4.74 6.61 4.26
N PHE A 140 -5.76 6.41 3.43
CA PHE A 140 -7.00 7.19 3.45
C PHE A 140 -7.88 6.92 4.68
N THR A 141 -7.67 5.84 5.42
CA THR A 141 -8.32 5.65 6.74
C THR A 141 -8.04 6.79 7.72
N ASN A 142 -6.95 7.52 7.51
CA ASN A 142 -6.56 8.69 8.31
C ASN A 142 -7.26 10.01 7.88
N LEU A 143 -8.04 10.02 6.79
CA LEU A 143 -8.69 11.24 6.30
C LEU A 143 -9.67 11.83 7.32
N ALA A 144 -10.47 11.00 7.98
CA ALA A 144 -11.39 11.47 9.02
C ALA A 144 -10.65 12.20 10.14
N ARG A 145 -9.54 11.63 10.61
CA ARG A 145 -8.66 12.24 11.63
C ARG A 145 -8.11 13.59 11.18
N VAL A 146 -7.68 13.69 9.94
CA VAL A 146 -7.15 14.94 9.35
C VAL A 146 -8.22 16.03 9.29
N ILE A 147 -9.43 15.68 8.84
CA ILE A 147 -10.57 16.60 8.78
C ILE A 147 -10.91 17.10 10.20
N ILE A 148 -11.05 16.19 11.17
CA ILE A 148 -11.31 16.52 12.58
C ILE A 148 -10.21 17.45 13.12
N THR A 149 -8.94 17.11 12.90
CA THR A 149 -7.79 17.91 13.34
C THR A 149 -7.86 19.34 12.80
N LYS A 150 -8.22 19.51 11.52
CA LYS A 150 -8.39 20.84 10.91
C LYS A 150 -9.58 21.62 11.47
N CYS A 151 -10.68 20.96 11.79
CA CYS A 151 -11.85 21.58 12.42
C CYS A 151 -11.57 22.09 13.84
N HIS A 152 -10.68 21.42 14.57
CA HIS A 152 -10.30 21.75 15.95
C HIS A 152 -9.02 22.59 16.04
N SER A 153 -8.65 23.34 15.00
CA SER A 153 -7.49 24.25 15.07
C SER A 153 -7.70 25.30 16.18
N ASN A 154 -6.80 25.31 17.17
CA ASN A 154 -6.89 26.17 18.35
C ASN A 154 -6.39 27.59 18.10
N ALA A 155 -5.57 27.81 17.07
CA ALA A 155 -5.08 29.14 16.73
C ALA A 155 -6.19 29.93 16.03
N ILE A 156 -6.71 30.97 16.69
CA ILE A 156 -7.83 31.79 16.18
C ILE A 156 -7.51 32.36 14.80
N GLU A 157 -6.28 32.80 14.59
CA GLU A 157 -5.77 33.39 13.34
C GLU A 157 -5.89 32.44 12.14
N GLU A 158 -5.70 31.13 12.34
CA GLU A 158 -5.73 30.12 11.28
C GLU A 158 -7.04 29.32 11.27
N ARG A 159 -7.95 29.56 12.23
CA ARG A 159 -9.12 28.71 12.45
C ARG A 159 -10.10 28.76 11.27
N GLU A 160 -10.42 29.95 10.77
CA GLU A 160 -11.34 30.11 9.63
C GLU A 160 -10.83 29.36 8.40
N LYS A 161 -9.56 29.60 8.02
CA LYS A 161 -8.91 28.93 6.90
C LYS A 161 -8.84 27.42 7.10
N SER A 162 -8.45 26.96 8.29
CA SER A 162 -8.33 25.53 8.60
C SER A 162 -9.69 24.82 8.50
N VAL A 163 -10.76 25.41 9.04
CA VAL A 163 -12.12 24.87 8.93
C VAL A 163 -12.61 24.88 7.48
N HIS A 164 -12.32 25.94 6.72
CA HIS A 164 -12.65 25.99 5.29
C HIS A 164 -11.96 24.87 4.50
N GLU A 165 -10.65 24.65 4.72
CA GLU A 165 -9.90 23.54 4.13
C GLU A 165 -10.48 22.18 4.52
N ALA A 166 -10.93 22.01 5.77
CA ALA A 166 -11.58 20.79 6.24
C ALA A 166 -12.89 20.51 5.49
N PHE A 167 -13.71 21.55 5.27
CA PHE A 167 -14.95 21.44 4.51
C PHE A 167 -14.71 21.04 3.05
N LEU A 168 -13.73 21.68 2.39
CA LEU A 168 -13.35 21.33 1.02
C LEU A 168 -12.82 19.90 0.94
N LEU A 169 -12.00 19.48 1.90
CA LEU A 169 -11.46 18.13 1.97
C LEU A 169 -12.59 17.10 2.13
N LEU A 170 -13.52 17.35 3.06
CA LEU A 170 -14.68 16.49 3.28
C LEU A 170 -15.52 16.32 2.00
N GLY A 171 -15.83 17.43 1.31
CA GLY A 171 -16.56 17.38 0.04
C GLY A 171 -15.81 16.61 -1.05
N LYS A 172 -14.48 16.76 -1.12
CA LYS A 172 -13.64 16.06 -2.10
C LYS A 172 -13.52 14.56 -1.80
N THR A 173 -13.46 14.17 -0.53
CA THR A 173 -13.20 12.78 -0.13
C THR A 173 -14.44 12.03 0.36
N GLY A 174 -15.65 12.60 0.18
CA GLY A 174 -16.89 12.01 0.69
C GLY A 174 -17.10 10.55 0.26
N GLN A 175 -17.00 10.27 -1.03
CA GLN A 175 -17.14 8.89 -1.56
C GLN A 175 -16.06 7.94 -1.02
N ILE A 176 -14.83 8.43 -0.83
CA ILE A 176 -13.74 7.62 -0.24
C ILE A 176 -14.11 7.24 1.19
N LEU A 177 -14.58 8.21 2.00
CA LEU A 177 -14.99 7.97 3.38
C LEU A 177 -16.17 6.98 3.47
N GLU A 178 -17.16 7.10 2.59
CA GLU A 178 -18.28 6.14 2.52
C GLU A 178 -17.82 4.72 2.20
N LEU A 179 -16.90 4.57 1.24
CA LEU A 179 -16.33 3.27 0.89
C LEU A 179 -15.54 2.67 2.05
N LEU A 180 -14.69 3.48 2.69
CA LEU A 180 -13.90 3.05 3.84
C LEU A 180 -14.79 2.62 5.02
N GLN A 181 -15.93 3.28 5.25
CA GLN A 181 -16.88 2.92 6.31
C GLN A 181 -17.61 1.59 6.05
N ARG A 182 -17.82 1.22 4.79
CA ARG A 182 -18.51 -0.03 4.42
C ARG A 182 -17.59 -1.24 4.49
N GLN A 183 -16.28 -1.02 4.49
CA GLN A 183 -15.29 -2.09 4.45
C GLN A 183 -15.00 -2.59 5.87
N GLU A 184 -15.05 -3.92 6.06
CA GLU A 184 -14.61 -4.56 7.31
C GLU A 184 -13.08 -4.51 7.36
N TRP A 185 -12.55 -3.62 8.18
CA TRP A 185 -11.12 -3.52 8.43
C TRP A 185 -10.73 -4.37 9.64
N PRO A 186 -9.50 -4.90 9.69
CA PRO A 186 -8.95 -5.44 10.94
C PRO A 186 -9.15 -4.40 12.04
N SER A 187 -9.58 -4.82 13.23
CA SER A 187 -9.83 -3.92 14.36
C SER A 187 -8.51 -3.35 14.87
N LEU A 188 -8.01 -2.32 14.19
CA LEU A 188 -6.78 -1.63 14.52
C LEU A 188 -7.14 -0.31 15.22
N ASP A 189 -6.58 -0.10 16.39
CA ASP A 189 -6.73 1.15 17.12
C ASP A 189 -6.35 2.35 16.24
N HIS A 190 -7.02 3.49 16.41
CA HIS A 190 -6.91 4.62 15.50
C HIS A 190 -5.50 5.26 15.49
N ASP A 191 -4.75 5.14 16.60
CA ASP A 191 -3.35 5.58 16.64
C ASP A 191 -2.41 4.58 15.96
N LYS A 192 -2.73 3.29 16.01
CA LYS A 192 -1.98 2.25 15.29
C LYS A 192 -2.27 2.24 13.79
N ALA A 193 -3.52 2.48 13.40
CA ALA A 193 -3.94 2.59 12.00
C ALA A 193 -3.31 3.77 11.25
N ALA A 194 -2.63 4.68 11.95
CA ALA A 194 -1.83 5.71 11.32
C ALA A 194 -0.54 5.15 10.68
N TYR A 195 -0.06 3.97 11.11
CA TYR A 195 1.22 3.42 10.69
C TYR A 195 1.05 2.16 9.82
N ILE A 196 1.63 2.17 8.62
CA ILE A 196 1.53 1.05 7.67
C ILE A 196 2.14 -0.25 8.21
N ASP A 197 3.13 -0.17 9.10
CA ASP A 197 3.75 -1.35 9.71
C ASP A 197 2.81 -2.04 10.71
N GLU A 198 1.98 -1.27 11.42
CA GLU A 198 0.92 -1.81 12.30
C GLU A 198 -0.19 -2.49 11.49
N TRP A 199 -0.57 -1.89 10.35
CA TRP A 199 -1.45 -2.52 9.37
C TRP A 199 -0.88 -3.85 8.87
N ARG A 200 0.41 -3.87 8.54
CA ARG A 200 1.08 -5.09 8.09
C ARG A 200 1.07 -6.16 9.18
N ALA A 201 1.34 -5.78 10.42
CA ALA A 201 1.30 -6.68 11.56
C ALA A 201 -0.10 -7.23 11.81
N SER A 202 -1.16 -6.43 11.67
CA SER A 202 -2.54 -6.89 11.89
C SER A 202 -2.99 -7.91 10.85
N PHE A 203 -2.60 -7.76 9.58
CA PHE A 203 -2.90 -8.75 8.55
C PHE A 203 -2.14 -10.07 8.75
N LEU A 204 -0.92 -10.02 9.29
CA LEU A 204 -0.16 -11.23 9.63
C LEU A 204 -0.79 -11.97 10.81
N GLN A 205 -1.21 -11.25 11.86
CA GLN A 205 -1.90 -11.84 13.01
C GLN A 205 -3.28 -12.44 12.66
N SER A 206 -3.95 -11.86 11.66
CA SER A 206 -5.24 -12.37 11.15
C SER A 206 -5.08 -13.69 10.40
N ASN A 207 -3.95 -13.88 9.69
CA ASN A 207 -3.64 -15.11 8.97
C ASN A 207 -3.11 -16.24 9.88
N ASP A 208 -2.60 -15.90 11.07
CA ASP A 208 -2.11 -16.86 12.07
C ASP A 208 -3.22 -17.35 13.04
N ASN A 209 -4.46 -16.87 12.90
CA ASN A 209 -5.62 -17.40 13.63
C ASN A 209 -6.25 -18.55 12.83
N PRO A 210 -6.19 -19.83 13.29
CA PRO A 210 -6.83 -20.96 12.63
C PRO A 210 -8.35 -21.01 12.92
N LEU A 211 -9.03 -19.87 12.83
CA LEU A 211 -10.46 -19.80 13.07
C LEU A 211 -11.16 -18.82 12.12
N THR A 212 -10.98 -19.03 10.81
CA THR A 212 -12.01 -18.76 9.78
C THR A 212 -11.60 -19.43 8.45
N SER A 213 -11.20 -20.70 8.48
CA SER A 213 -11.38 -21.56 7.32
C SER A 213 -12.80 -22.13 7.36
N SER A 214 -13.82 -21.29 7.21
CA SER A 214 -15.16 -21.77 6.86
C SER A 214 -15.15 -22.12 5.37
N THR A 215 -14.62 -23.30 5.09
CA THR A 215 -14.99 -24.10 3.93
C THR A 215 -16.52 -24.16 3.90
N SER A 216 -17.14 -23.68 2.82
CA SER A 216 -18.58 -23.82 2.61
C SER A 216 -18.91 -25.29 2.38
N SER A 217 -19.14 -26.02 3.47
CA SER A 217 -19.71 -27.36 3.44
C SER A 217 -21.22 -27.26 3.62
N ASP A 218 -21.92 -26.66 2.66
CA ASP A 218 -23.38 -26.50 2.72
C ASP A 218 -24.14 -27.01 1.48
N GLU A 219 -23.53 -27.92 0.70
CA GLU A 219 -24.24 -28.67 -0.35
C GLU A 219 -24.39 -30.17 -0.10
N ALA A 220 -23.90 -30.72 1.01
CA ALA A 220 -24.04 -32.17 1.31
C ALA A 220 -25.27 -32.52 2.17
N ALA A 221 -25.96 -31.54 2.77
CA ALA A 221 -27.10 -31.80 3.66
C ALA A 221 -28.49 -31.71 2.98
N LYS A 222 -28.56 -31.25 1.72
CA LYS A 222 -29.83 -31.13 0.98
C LYS A 222 -30.16 -32.31 0.06
N SER A 223 -29.25 -33.25 -0.18
CA SER A 223 -29.57 -34.46 -0.99
C SER A 223 -29.97 -35.69 -0.17
N ALA A 224 -29.84 -35.66 1.16
CA ALA A 224 -30.18 -36.81 2.03
C ALA A 224 -31.64 -36.83 2.52
N ILE A 225 -32.38 -35.71 2.42
CA ILE A 225 -33.78 -35.61 2.88
C ILE A 225 -34.79 -35.90 1.74
N SER A 226 -34.35 -35.93 0.49
CA SER A 226 -35.26 -36.18 -0.66
C SER A 226 -35.47 -37.66 -1.01
N ASN A 227 -34.75 -38.60 -0.38
CA ASN A 227 -34.76 -40.02 -0.76
C ASN A 227 -35.35 -40.97 0.30
N ALA A 228 -36.04 -40.46 1.33
CA ALA A 228 -36.65 -41.29 2.38
C ALA A 228 -38.20 -41.33 2.39
N GLU A 229 -38.88 -40.65 1.46
CA GLU A 229 -40.36 -40.60 1.39
C GLU A 229 -40.98 -41.29 0.16
N GLN A 230 -40.27 -42.22 -0.47
CA GLN A 230 -40.89 -43.17 -1.40
C GLN A 230 -40.45 -44.58 -1.05
N ILE A 231 -41.30 -45.28 -0.29
CA ILE A 231 -41.64 -46.71 -0.34
C ILE A 231 -42.27 -47.05 1.03
N THR A 232 -43.60 -47.01 1.11
CA THR A 232 -44.45 -48.00 1.80
C THR A 232 -45.89 -47.75 1.34
N VAL A 233 -46.26 -48.40 0.24
CA VAL A 233 -47.66 -48.63 -0.16
C VAL A 233 -47.91 -50.12 0.00
N MET A 234 -49.09 -50.45 0.56
CA MET A 234 -49.75 -51.78 0.66
C MET A 234 -49.14 -52.76 1.66
N ALA A 235 -49.87 -53.52 2.47
CA ALA A 235 -51.29 -53.85 2.66
C ALA A 235 -51.42 -54.31 4.14
N GLU A 236 -52.55 -54.46 4.84
CA GLU A 236 -53.97 -54.70 4.59
C GLU A 236 -54.79 -54.00 5.68
#